data_AF-A0A317C4R1-F1
#
_entry.id   AF-A0A317C4R1-F1
#
_cell.length_a   1.000
_cell.length_b   1.000
_cell.length_c   1.000
_cell.angle_alpha   90.00
_cell.angle_beta   90.00
_cell.angle_gamma   90.00
#
_symmetry.space_group_name_H-M   'P 1'
#
loop_
_entity.id
_entity.type
_entity.pdbx_description
1 polymer ?
#
loop_
_entity_poly.entity_id
_entity_poly.type
_entity_poly.pdbx_seq_one_letter_code
_entity_poly.pdbx_strand_id
1 'polypeptide(L)'
;MFFLKELPTKAMIDKYTGHLSTHEKDSIEEALRVMRKASLLVRNIETYFSAHNLSQLRFLILIVIDREANRSSLYAHEIATRLDVSRPVLTRTLKKLVEDGLLTSSNDEEDKRSKKIALTEKGASCLSEVLPGYFSEINKLMG
;
A
#
# COMPACT_ATOMS: atom_id res chain seq x y z
N MET A 1 10.61 4.11 -5.17
CA MET A 1 11.55 4.04 -4.02
C MET A 1 12.55 5.19 -4.12
N PHE A 2 12.94 5.77 -2.98
CA PHE A 2 14.02 6.75 -2.89
C PHE A 2 15.32 6.03 -2.52
N PHE A 3 16.20 5.88 -3.51
CA PHE A 3 17.37 4.98 -3.41
C PHE A 3 18.61 5.62 -2.79
N LEU A 4 18.58 6.92 -2.55
CA LEU A 4 19.70 7.63 -1.96
C LEU A 4 19.84 7.22 -0.48
N LYS A 5 21.03 6.75 -0.09
CA LYS A 5 21.31 6.36 1.31
C LYS A 5 21.78 7.53 2.15
N GLU A 6 22.60 8.39 1.56
CA GLU A 6 23.16 9.60 2.16
C GLU A 6 22.53 10.82 1.51
N LEU A 7 21.91 11.69 2.30
CA LEU A 7 21.23 12.86 1.76
C LEU A 7 22.22 13.90 1.21
N PRO A 8 21.80 14.76 0.26
CA PRO A 8 22.59 15.90 -0.17
C PRO A 8 23.11 16.70 1.02
N THR A 9 24.39 17.07 0.96
CA THR A 9 24.99 17.90 2.02
C THR A 9 24.42 19.31 1.97
N LYS A 10 24.43 20.01 3.12
CA LYS A 10 24.04 21.41 3.18
C LYS A 10 24.81 22.28 2.18
N ALA A 11 26.12 22.04 2.04
CA ALA A 11 26.97 22.74 1.07
C ALA A 11 26.51 22.51 -0.38
N MET A 12 26.06 21.29 -0.72
CA MET A 12 25.49 21.01 -2.04
C MET A 12 24.17 21.75 -2.24
N ILE A 13 23.27 21.71 -1.25
CA ILE A 13 21.99 22.41 -1.32
C ILE A 13 22.24 23.91 -1.51
N ASP A 14 23.08 24.53 -0.68
CA ASP A 14 23.41 25.95 -0.76
C ASP A 14 24.01 26.35 -2.11
N LYS A 15 24.87 25.51 -2.69
CA LYS A 15 25.47 25.74 -4.01
C LYS A 15 24.42 25.92 -5.11
N TYR A 16 23.30 25.20 -5.05
CA TYR A 16 22.27 25.21 -6.10
C TYR A 16 21.03 26.02 -5.74
N THR A 17 20.91 26.50 -4.51
CA THR A 17 19.70 27.18 -4.00
C THR A 17 20.00 28.61 -3.54
N GLY A 18 21.02 29.26 -4.10
CA GLY A 18 21.41 30.63 -3.71
C GLY A 18 20.29 31.67 -3.86
N HIS A 19 19.29 31.41 -4.69
CA HIS A 19 18.11 32.27 -4.88
C HIS A 19 16.95 31.98 -3.91
N LEU A 20 17.03 30.92 -3.11
CA LEU A 20 15.99 30.52 -2.17
C LEU A 20 16.23 31.11 -0.78
N SER A 21 15.14 31.37 -0.07
CA SER A 21 15.17 31.71 1.35
C SER A 21 15.66 30.55 2.21
N THR A 22 16.13 30.84 3.43
CA THR A 22 16.53 29.80 4.40
C THR A 22 15.40 28.81 4.68
N HIS A 23 14.16 29.30 4.83
CA HIS A 23 12.99 28.45 5.08
C HIS A 23 12.72 27.44 3.94
N GLU A 24 12.86 27.87 2.69
CA GLU A 24 12.71 26.98 1.53
C GLU A 24 13.80 25.90 1.51
N LYS A 25 15.04 26.25 1.86
CA LYS A 25 16.15 25.29 1.95
C LYS A 25 15.92 24.26 3.07
N ASP A 26 15.48 24.71 4.23
CA ASP A 26 15.15 23.83 5.35
C ASP A 26 13.99 22.88 4.98
N SER A 27 13.00 23.39 4.23
CA SER A 27 11.89 22.59 3.70
C SER A 27 12.37 21.50 2.72
N ILE A 28 13.34 21.81 1.86
CA ILE A 28 13.95 20.84 0.95
C ILE A 28 14.70 19.75 1.73
N GLU A 29 15.50 20.14 2.73
CA GLU A 29 16.24 19.20 3.57
C GLU A 29 15.29 18.26 4.32
N GLU A 30 14.20 18.79 4.87
CA GLU A 30 13.21 17.98 5.57
C GLU A 30 12.45 17.05 4.62
N ALA A 31 12.06 17.52 3.43
CA ALA A 31 11.44 16.68 2.41
C ALA A 31 12.35 15.51 2.00
N LEU A 32 13.67 15.75 1.86
CA LEU A 32 14.66 14.71 1.58
C LEU A 32 14.73 13.67 2.71
N ARG A 33 14.69 14.10 3.98
CA ARG A 33 14.63 13.19 5.14
C ARG A 33 13.35 12.38 5.17
N VAL A 34 12.20 13.00 4.90
CA VAL A 34 10.90 12.32 4.82
C VAL A 34 10.91 11.28 3.70
N MET A 35 11.37 11.63 2.49
CA MET A 35 11.48 10.68 1.37
C MET A 35 12.38 9.49 1.72
N ARG A 36 13.48 9.73 2.43
CA ARG A 36 14.38 8.67 2.90
C ARG A 36 13.70 7.74 3.88
N LYS A 37 13.08 8.28 4.93
CA LYS A 37 12.37 7.51 5.95
C LYS A 37 11.22 6.72 5.33
N ALA A 38 10.38 7.36 4.51
CA ALA A 38 9.28 6.72 3.81
C ALA A 38 9.75 5.55 2.92
N SER A 39 10.85 5.71 2.18
CA SER A 39 11.37 4.62 1.35
C SER A 39 11.94 3.45 2.15
N LEU A 40 12.46 3.68 3.37
CA LEU A 40 12.86 2.61 4.27
C LEU A 40 11.64 1.87 4.82
N LEU A 41 10.60 2.61 5.21
CA LEU A 41 9.34 2.02 5.67
C LEU A 41 8.72 1.11 4.61
N VAL A 42 8.58 1.60 3.37
CA VAL A 42 8.02 0.82 2.27
C VAL A 42 8.81 -0.47 2.06
N ARG A 43 10.15 -0.42 2.12
CA ARG A 43 11.00 -1.62 2.00
C ARG A 43 10.77 -2.62 3.15
N ASN A 44 10.66 -2.13 4.38
CA ASN A 44 10.43 -3.00 5.53
C ASN A 44 9.06 -3.66 5.44
N ILE A 45 8.02 -2.92 5.04
CA ILE A 45 6.67 -3.43 4.80
C ILE A 45 6.68 -4.48 3.67
N GLU A 46 7.38 -4.23 2.56
CA GLU A 46 7.52 -5.20 1.47
C GLU A 46 8.21 -6.49 1.94
N THR A 47 9.26 -6.37 2.75
CA THR A 47 9.99 -7.51 3.34
C THR A 47 9.08 -8.30 4.27
N TYR A 48 8.34 -7.61 5.13
CA TYR A 48 7.35 -8.19 6.03
C TYR A 48 6.29 -8.98 5.27
N PHE A 49 5.62 -8.37 4.27
CA PHE A 49 4.61 -9.09 3.49
C PHE A 49 5.18 -10.28 2.73
N SER A 50 6.40 -10.17 2.20
CA SER A 50 7.05 -11.28 1.50
C SER A 50 7.24 -12.49 2.41
N ALA A 51 7.55 -12.29 3.70
CA ALA A 51 7.67 -13.37 4.68
C ALA A 51 6.33 -14.11 4.93
N HIS A 52 5.20 -13.44 4.69
CA HIS A 52 3.84 -14.00 4.78
C HIS A 52 3.26 -14.41 3.41
N ASN A 53 4.09 -14.58 2.37
CA ASN A 53 3.65 -14.88 1.00
C ASN A 53 2.62 -13.87 0.44
N LEU A 54 2.68 -12.63 0.89
CA LEU A 54 1.86 -11.52 0.43
C LEU A 54 2.70 -10.49 -0.30
N SER A 55 2.03 -9.70 -1.14
CA SER A 55 2.57 -8.44 -1.65
C SER A 55 1.76 -7.29 -1.07
N GLN A 56 2.32 -6.08 -1.11
CA GLN A 56 1.62 -4.89 -0.63
C GLN A 56 0.28 -4.69 -1.35
N LEU A 57 0.22 -4.83 -2.68
CA LEU A 57 -1.03 -4.69 -3.41
C LEU A 57 -2.06 -5.75 -3.01
N ARG A 58 -1.63 -7.00 -2.83
CA ARG A 58 -2.52 -8.08 -2.37
C ARG A 58 -3.12 -7.75 -1.01
N PHE A 59 -2.29 -7.34 -0.07
CA PHE A 59 -2.73 -6.91 1.26
C PHE A 59 -3.69 -5.71 1.21
N LEU A 60 -3.36 -4.67 0.42
CA LEU A 60 -4.21 -3.48 0.28
C LEU A 60 -5.60 -3.82 -0.26
N ILE A 61 -5.70 -4.76 -1.20
CA ILE A 61 -7.01 -5.24 -1.69
C ILE A 61 -7.81 -5.88 -0.55
N LEU A 62 -7.19 -6.73 0.27
CA LEU A 62 -7.86 -7.36 1.41
C LEU A 62 -8.37 -6.31 2.41
N ILE A 63 -7.52 -5.35 2.81
CA ILE A 63 -7.90 -4.25 3.72
C ILE A 63 -9.02 -3.38 3.16
N VAL A 64 -8.99 -3.07 1.86
CA VAL A 64 -10.01 -2.22 1.25
C VAL A 64 -11.40 -2.85 1.35
N ILE A 65 -11.48 -4.18 1.32
CA ILE A 65 -12.74 -4.92 1.53
C ILE A 65 -13.08 -5.00 3.03
N ASP A 66 -12.10 -5.36 3.87
CA ASP A 66 -12.27 -5.55 5.31
C ASP A 66 -12.78 -4.30 6.04
N ARG A 67 -12.30 -3.12 5.66
CA ARG A 67 -12.63 -1.85 6.34
C ARG A 67 -14.06 -1.35 6.12
N GLU A 68 -14.86 -2.02 5.29
CA GLU A 68 -16.21 -1.58 4.96
C GLU A 68 -17.17 -1.92 6.11
N ALA A 69 -17.67 -0.91 6.82
CA ALA A 69 -18.45 -1.12 8.05
C ALA A 69 -19.81 -1.82 7.85
N ASN A 70 -20.44 -1.64 6.68
CA ASN A 70 -21.83 -2.04 6.45
C ASN A 70 -21.99 -3.14 5.40
N ARG A 71 -20.89 -3.66 4.86
CA ARG A 71 -20.94 -4.66 3.78
C ARG A 71 -19.72 -5.55 3.79
N SER A 72 -19.93 -6.81 3.40
CA SER A 72 -18.89 -7.85 3.34
C SER A 72 -18.23 -7.98 1.96
N SER A 73 -18.64 -7.18 0.98
CA SER A 73 -18.15 -7.27 -0.40
C SER A 73 -18.13 -5.92 -1.11
N LEU A 74 -17.28 -5.84 -2.13
CA LEU A 74 -17.13 -4.68 -3.01
C LEU A 74 -17.22 -5.09 -4.47
N TYR A 75 -17.68 -4.20 -5.33
CA TYR A 75 -17.50 -4.42 -6.76
C TYR A 75 -16.05 -4.21 -7.17
N ALA A 76 -15.58 -4.97 -8.16
CA ALA A 76 -14.22 -4.83 -8.69
C ALA A 76 -13.90 -3.40 -9.17
N HIS A 77 -14.90 -2.67 -9.68
CA HIS A 77 -14.71 -1.27 -10.09
C HIS A 77 -14.54 -0.32 -8.89
N GLU A 78 -15.18 -0.59 -7.76
CA GLU A 78 -14.99 0.20 -6.53
C GLU A 78 -13.60 -0.06 -5.92
N ILE A 79 -13.10 -1.30 -6.01
CA ILE A 79 -11.72 -1.59 -5.60
C ILE A 79 -10.75 -0.80 -6.50
N ALA A 80 -11.04 -0.71 -7.80
CA ALA A 80 -10.22 0.03 -8.75
C ALA A 80 -10.17 1.54 -8.50
N THR A 81 -11.25 2.14 -7.98
CA THR A 81 -11.26 3.59 -7.66
C THR A 81 -10.58 3.90 -6.33
N ARG A 82 -10.35 2.89 -5.48
CA ARG A 82 -9.71 3.05 -4.16
C ARG A 82 -8.21 2.78 -4.14
N LEU A 83 -7.67 2.23 -5.23
CA LEU A 83 -6.27 1.86 -5.34
C LEU A 83 -5.64 2.56 -6.54
N ASP A 84 -4.47 3.16 -6.34
CA ASP A 84 -3.71 3.81 -7.41
C ASP A 84 -2.88 2.78 -8.20
N VAL A 85 -3.58 1.88 -8.90
CA VAL A 85 -2.99 0.87 -9.78
C VAL A 85 -3.79 0.76 -11.08
N SER A 86 -3.10 0.36 -12.15
CA SER A 86 -3.79 0.16 -13.44
C SER A 86 -4.80 -0.99 -13.37
N ARG A 87 -5.92 -0.86 -14.11
CA ARG A 87 -6.96 -1.89 -14.18
C ARG A 87 -6.41 -3.29 -14.54
N PRO A 88 -5.47 -3.45 -15.51
CA PRO A 88 -4.90 -4.76 -15.80
C PRO A 88 -4.13 -5.38 -14.62
N VAL A 89 -3.39 -4.55 -13.86
CA VAL A 89 -2.67 -5.00 -12.66
C VAL A 89 -3.65 -5.46 -11.58
N LEU A 90 -4.70 -4.67 -11.34
CA LEU A 90 -5.73 -5.03 -10.36
C LEU A 90 -6.46 -6.32 -10.73
N THR A 91 -6.96 -6.44 -11.97
CA THR A 91 -7.70 -7.63 -12.43
C THR A 91 -6.87 -8.90 -12.28
N ARG A 92 -5.58 -8.86 -12.66
CA ARG A 92 -4.66 -9.99 -12.49
C ARG A 92 -4.49 -10.34 -11.00
N THR A 93 -4.36 -9.33 -10.15
CA THR A 93 -4.16 -9.53 -8.70
C THR A 93 -5.40 -10.11 -8.03
N LEU A 94 -6.59 -9.60 -8.38
CA LEU A 94 -7.87 -10.15 -7.91
C LEU A 94 -8.03 -11.62 -8.32
N LYS A 95 -7.74 -11.95 -9.59
CA LYS A 95 -7.77 -13.34 -10.07
C LYS A 95 -6.86 -14.24 -9.23
N LYS A 96 -5.63 -13.80 -8.97
CA LYS A 96 -4.66 -14.55 -8.14
C LYS A 96 -5.12 -14.72 -6.69
N LEU A 97 -5.69 -13.68 -6.09
CA LEU A 97 -6.23 -13.75 -4.73
C LEU A 97 -7.42 -14.72 -4.62
N VAL A 98 -8.25 -14.82 -5.66
CA VAL A 98 -9.33 -15.81 -5.75
C VAL A 98 -8.77 -17.23 -5.93
N GLU A 99 -7.80 -17.42 -6.83
CA GLU A 99 -7.11 -18.71 -7.03
C GLU A 99 -6.45 -19.20 -5.73
N ASP A 100 -5.86 -18.29 -4.96
CA ASP A 100 -5.20 -18.60 -3.68
C ASP A 100 -6.20 -18.77 -2.51
N GLY A 101 -7.49 -18.60 -2.78
CA GLY A 101 -8.58 -18.80 -1.82
C GLY A 101 -8.71 -17.71 -0.75
N LEU A 102 -8.13 -16.53 -0.97
CA LEU A 102 -8.24 -15.37 -0.06
C LEU A 102 -9.48 -14.51 -0.34
N LEU A 103 -9.99 -14.58 -1.58
CA LEU A 103 -11.18 -13.86 -2.03
C LEU A 103 -12.16 -14.81 -2.70
N THR A 104 -13.45 -14.46 -2.65
CA THR A 104 -14.47 -15.00 -3.55
C THR A 104 -14.81 -13.97 -4.63
N SER A 105 -15.32 -14.46 -5.77
CA SER A 105 -15.87 -13.63 -6.83
C SER A 105 -17.21 -14.22 -7.26
N SER A 106 -18.28 -13.43 -7.12
CA SER A 106 -19.61 -13.76 -7.63
C SER A 106 -20.09 -12.70 -8.62
N ASN A 107 -20.96 -13.10 -9.54
CA ASN A 107 -21.66 -12.14 -10.39
C ASN A 107 -22.76 -11.49 -9.57
N ASP A 108 -23.07 -10.22 -9.85
CA ASP A 108 -24.30 -9.64 -9.33
C ASP A 108 -25.52 -10.30 -9.97
N GLU A 109 -26.58 -10.48 -9.17
CA GLU A 109 -27.85 -11.03 -9.63
C GLU A 109 -28.57 -10.05 -10.57
N GLU A 110 -28.39 -8.74 -10.36
CA GLU A 110 -29.00 -7.67 -11.16
C GLU A 110 -28.15 -7.26 -12.37
N ASP A 111 -26.81 -7.27 -12.24
CA ASP A 111 -25.87 -6.97 -13.32
C ASP A 111 -24.75 -8.01 -13.41
N LYS A 112 -24.92 -8.98 -14.31
CA LYS A 112 -23.94 -10.06 -14.55
C LYS A 112 -22.58 -9.56 -15.04
N ARG A 113 -22.45 -8.29 -15.47
CA ARG A 113 -21.16 -7.69 -15.84
C ARG A 113 -20.38 -7.20 -14.61
N SER A 114 -21.06 -6.99 -13.49
CA SER A 114 -20.49 -6.53 -12.24
C SER A 114 -20.13 -7.72 -11.34
N LYS A 115 -18.86 -7.77 -10.92
CA LYS A 115 -18.35 -8.81 -10.02
C LYS A 115 -18.26 -8.29 -8.60
N LYS A 116 -18.96 -8.95 -7.67
CA LYS A 116 -18.80 -8.76 -6.23
C LYS A 116 -17.62 -9.60 -5.74
N ILE A 117 -16.75 -8.96 -4.98
CA ILE A 117 -15.52 -9.51 -4.42
C ILE A 117 -15.64 -9.43 -2.90
N ALA A 118 -15.47 -10.56 -2.22
CA ALA A 118 -15.54 -10.65 -0.76
C ALA A 118 -14.34 -11.40 -0.20
N LEU A 119 -14.00 -11.16 1.07
CA LEU A 119 -13.05 -12.00 1.79
C LEU A 119 -13.62 -13.39 1.99
N THR A 120 -12.76 -14.41 1.88
CA THR A 120 -13.05 -15.74 2.47
C THR A 120 -12.69 -15.73 3.95
N GLU A 121 -13.06 -16.78 4.69
CA GLU A 121 -12.55 -17.01 6.04
C GLU A 121 -11.01 -17.04 6.05
N LYS A 122 -10.39 -17.72 5.07
CA LYS A 122 -8.93 -17.74 4.90
C LYS A 122 -8.36 -16.33 4.68
N GLY A 123 -9.05 -15.48 3.92
CA GLY A 123 -8.69 -14.07 3.71
C GLY A 123 -8.73 -13.26 5.01
N ALA A 124 -9.79 -13.41 5.79
CA ALA A 124 -9.95 -12.74 7.08
C ALA A 124 -8.93 -13.23 8.12
N SER A 125 -8.64 -14.53 8.18
CA SER A 125 -7.58 -15.08 9.04
C SER A 125 -6.20 -14.58 8.64
N CYS A 126 -5.93 -14.50 7.33
CA CYS A 126 -4.70 -13.92 6.80
C CYS A 126 -4.52 -12.47 7.26
N LEU A 127 -5.56 -11.63 7.17
CA LEU A 127 -5.51 -10.27 7.71
C LEU A 127 -5.25 -10.25 9.22
N SER A 128 -5.95 -11.09 9.97
CA SER A 128 -5.80 -11.19 11.43
C SER A 128 -4.37 -11.54 11.86
N GLU A 129 -3.68 -12.38 11.07
CA GLU A 129 -2.27 -12.73 11.29
C GLU A 129 -1.33 -11.57 10.97
N VAL A 130 -1.54 -10.86 9.84
CA VAL A 130 -0.56 -9.91 9.33
C VAL A 130 -0.74 -8.47 9.83
N LEU A 131 -1.95 -8.06 10.21
CA LEU A 131 -2.24 -6.69 10.65
C LEU A 131 -1.40 -6.24 11.87
N PRO A 132 -1.25 -7.04 12.95
CA PRO A 132 -0.46 -6.64 14.11
C PRO A 132 1.00 -6.33 13.75
N GLY A 133 1.64 -7.18 12.95
CA GLY A 133 3.02 -6.96 12.52
C GLY A 133 3.15 -5.80 11.53
N TYR A 134 2.17 -5.60 10.64
CA TYR A 134 2.11 -4.42 9.77
C TYR A 134 2.08 -3.11 10.57
N PHE A 135 1.24 -3.03 11.61
CA PHE A 135 1.21 -1.87 12.50
C PHE A 135 2.50 -1.72 13.30
N SER A 136 3.14 -2.82 13.70
CA SER A 136 4.47 -2.79 14.32
C SER A 136 5.53 -2.18 13.39
N GLU A 137 5.57 -2.59 12.10
CA GLU A 137 6.49 -2.02 11.12
C GLU A 137 6.28 -0.52 10.91
N ILE A 138 5.03 -0.05 10.89
CA ILE A 138 4.72 1.39 10.82
C ILE A 138 5.23 2.12 12.06
N ASN A 139 4.99 1.58 13.25
CA ASN A 139 5.36 2.22 14.50
C ASN A 139 6.90 2.38 14.64
N LYS A 140 7.68 1.44 14.11
CA LYS A 140 9.16 1.52 14.09
C LYS A 140 9.71 2.74 13.35
N LEU A 141 8.95 3.38 12.48
CA LEU A 141 9.38 4.61 11.79
C LEU A 141 9.04 5.88 12.57
N MET A 142 8.04 5.81 13.45
CA MET A 142 7.51 6.95 14.21
C MET A 142 8.12 7.08 15.60
N GLY A 143 8.81 6.05 16.10
CA GLY A 143 9.63 6.11 17.33
C GLY A 143 11.11 6.18 17.01
#